data_AF-A0A523IH16-F1
#
_entry.id   AF-A0A523IH16-F1
#
_cell.length_a   1.000
_cell.length_b   1.000
_cell.length_c   1.000
_cell.angle_alpha   90.00
_cell.angle_beta   90.00
_cell.angle_gamma   90.00
#
_symmetry.space_group_name_H-M   'P 1'
#
loop_
_entity.id
_entity.type
_entity.pdbx_description
1 polymer ?
#
loop_
_entity_poly.entity_id
_entity_poly.type
_entity_poly.pdbx_seq_one_letter_code
_entity_poly.pdbx_strand_id
1 'polypeptide(L)'
;MALRPKSPTTSWGRAFEGALESAFAVVVGVVLGYYCDRWLGTEPVFLFVFLILGFVAGFRRLLQIPVPGQEDRGDGGDRGPDEPGA
;
A
#
# COMPACT_ATOMS: atom_id res chain seq x y z
N MET A 1 -28.98 -12.81 18.50
CA MET A 1 -27.96 -11.77 18.28
C MET A 1 -26.66 -12.47 17.87
N ALA A 2 -26.45 -12.73 16.57
CA ALA A 2 -25.28 -13.45 16.10
C ALA A 2 -24.11 -12.45 15.97
N LEU A 3 -23.12 -12.55 16.86
CA LEU A 3 -21.89 -11.80 16.75
C LEU A 3 -21.10 -12.37 15.57
N ARG A 4 -21.02 -11.60 14.47
CA ARG A 4 -20.08 -11.88 13.39
C ARG A 4 -18.66 -11.76 13.96
N PRO A 5 -17.85 -12.84 14.00
CA PRO A 5 -16.45 -12.69 14.37
C PRO A 5 -15.77 -11.87 13.26
N LYS A 6 -15.34 -10.66 13.58
CA LYS A 6 -14.43 -9.90 12.72
C LYS A 6 -13.10 -10.64 12.75
N SER A 7 -12.85 -11.44 11.71
CA SER A 7 -11.56 -12.11 11.57
C SER A 7 -10.46 -11.05 11.62
N PRO A 8 -9.46 -11.20 12.50
CA PRO A 8 -8.26 -10.38 12.46
C PRO A 8 -7.48 -10.80 11.21
N THR A 9 -7.86 -10.26 10.05
CA THR A 9 -7.16 -10.49 8.80
C THR A 9 -5.86 -9.70 8.83
N THR A 10 -4.86 -10.29 9.48
CA THR A 10 -3.42 -10.12 9.35
C THR A 10 -2.99 -8.89 8.54
N SER A 11 -2.79 -7.75 9.24
CA SER A 11 -2.27 -6.53 8.62
C SER A 11 -0.92 -6.73 7.92
N TRP A 12 -0.14 -7.72 8.36
CA TRP A 12 1.13 -8.12 7.74
C TRP A 12 1.00 -8.62 6.30
N GLY A 13 -0.10 -9.31 5.96
CA GLY A 13 -0.31 -9.85 4.61
C GLY A 13 -0.50 -8.75 3.57
N ARG A 14 -1.27 -7.71 3.92
CA ARG A 14 -1.51 -6.55 3.05
C ARG A 14 -0.26 -5.69 2.87
N ALA A 15 0.56 -5.56 3.92
CA ALA A 15 1.83 -4.85 3.81
C ALA A 15 2.83 -5.58 2.88
N PHE A 16 2.90 -6.90 2.98
CA PHE A 16 3.72 -7.72 2.09
C PHE A 16 3.24 -7.66 0.63
N GLU A 17 1.93 -7.70 0.41
CA GLU A 17 1.32 -7.52 -0.91
C GLU A 17 1.72 -6.18 -1.55
N GLY A 18 1.61 -5.07 -0.80
CA GLY A 18 2.04 -3.75 -1.29
C GLY A 18 3.54 -3.66 -1.58
N ALA A 19 4.38 -4.35 -0.81
CA ALA A 19 5.81 -4.45 -1.08
C ALA A 19 6.09 -5.25 -2.36
N LEU A 20 5.38 -6.36 -2.57
CA LEU A 20 5.50 -7.16 -3.80
C LEU A 20 5.03 -6.38 -5.03
N GLU A 21 3.86 -5.73 -4.99
CA GLU A 21 3.36 -4.88 -6.09
C GLU A 21 4.42 -3.84 -6.50
N SER A 22 5.04 -3.20 -5.51
CA SER A 22 6.07 -2.19 -5.73
C SER A 22 7.34 -2.79 -6.36
N ALA A 23 7.79 -3.95 -5.88
CA ALA A 23 8.95 -4.65 -6.43
C ALA A 23 8.71 -5.11 -7.89
N PHE A 24 7.53 -5.65 -8.17
CA PHE A 24 7.16 -6.07 -9.53
C PHE A 24 7.14 -4.88 -10.51
N ALA A 25 6.67 -3.71 -10.10
CA ALA A 25 6.69 -2.51 -10.94
C ALA A 25 8.12 -2.12 -11.38
N VAL A 26 9.08 -2.20 -10.45
CA VAL A 26 10.50 -1.93 -10.76
C VAL A 26 11.07 -2.98 -11.71
N VAL A 27 10.83 -4.26 -11.44
CA VAL A 27 11.32 -5.36 -12.29
C VAL A 27 10.77 -5.23 -13.71
N VAL A 28 9.47 -4.96 -13.87
CA VAL A 28 8.85 -4.76 -15.19
C VAL A 28 9.47 -3.57 -15.91
N GLY A 29 9.69 -2.44 -15.23
CA GLY A 29 10.35 -1.27 -15.80
C GLY A 29 11.77 -1.56 -16.30
N VAL A 30 12.57 -2.28 -15.50
CA VAL A 30 13.93 -2.67 -15.87
C VAL A 30 13.93 -3.62 -17.07
N VAL A 31 13.05 -4.63 -17.08
CA VAL A 31 12.94 -5.58 -18.19
C VAL A 31 12.53 -4.85 -19.47
N LEU A 32 11.49 -4.01 -19.43
CA LEU A 32 11.06 -3.23 -20.60
C LEU A 32 12.16 -2.30 -21.10
N GLY A 33 12.80 -1.55 -20.20
CA GLY A 33 13.87 -0.62 -20.53
C GLY A 33 15.06 -1.32 -21.18
N TYR A 34 15.43 -2.50 -20.66
CA TYR A 34 16.50 -3.32 -21.23
C TYR A 34 16.19 -3.82 -22.64
N TYR A 35 14.98 -4.34 -22.88
CA TYR A 35 14.56 -4.77 -24.22
C TYR A 35 14.48 -3.60 -25.20
N CYS A 36 14.03 -2.44 -24.73
CA CYS A 36 13.96 -1.22 -25.53
C CYS A 36 15.36 -0.74 -25.94
N ASP A 37 16.30 -0.63 -25.00
CA ASP A 37 17.70 -0.28 -25.30
C ASP A 37 18.32 -1.27 -26.30
N ARG A 38 18.02 -2.56 -26.18
CA ARG A 38 18.56 -3.59 -27.08
C ARG A 38 17.97 -3.52 -28.49
N TRP A 39 16.73 -3.06 -28.64
CA TRP A 39 16.08 -2.88 -29.96
C TRP A 39 16.51 -1.60 -30.65
N LEU A 40 16.73 -0.52 -29.92
CA LEU A 40 17.16 0.77 -30.48
C LEU A 40 18.68 0.87 -30.64
N GLY A 41 19.45 -0.06 -30.07
CA GLY A 41 20.91 -0.01 -30.09
C GLY A 41 21.46 1.19 -29.31
N THR A 42 20.65 1.79 -28.44
CA THR A 42 21.04 2.91 -27.59
C THR A 42 21.89 2.41 -26.43
N GLU A 43 22.86 3.23 -26.02
CA GLU A 43 23.47 3.14 -24.68
C GLU A 43 22.37 3.12 -23.60
N PRO A 44 22.62 2.69 -22.33
CA PRO A 44 21.58 2.29 -21.37
C PRO A 44 20.73 3.47 -20.85
N VAL A 45 20.11 4.22 -21.74
CA VAL A 45 19.39 5.47 -21.53
C VAL A 45 17.93 5.16 -21.27
N PHE A 46 17.29 4.30 -22.07
CA PHE A 46 15.91 3.90 -21.82
C PHE A 46 15.81 3.07 -20.53
N LEU A 47 16.79 2.23 -20.22
CA LEU A 47 16.86 1.55 -18.94
C LEU A 47 16.85 2.55 -17.78
N PHE A 48 17.65 3.63 -17.83
CA PHE A 48 17.63 4.66 -16.78
C PHE A 48 16.28 5.37 -16.68
N VAL A 49 15.67 5.72 -17.80
CA VAL A 49 14.34 6.36 -17.83
C VAL A 49 13.26 5.45 -17.26
N PHE A 50 13.19 4.20 -17.72
CA PHE A 50 12.20 3.22 -17.26
C PHE A 50 12.46 2.74 -15.83
N LEU A 51 13.71 2.73 -15.37
CA LEU A 51 14.07 2.49 -13.98
C LEU A 51 13.48 3.58 -13.07
N ILE A 52 13.68 4.85 -13.41
CA ILE A 52 13.10 5.97 -12.66
C ILE A 52 11.57 5.89 -12.70
N LEU A 53 10.99 5.60 -13.87
CA LEU A 53 9.55 5.48 -14.01
C LEU A 53 8.97 4.34 -13.15
N GLY A 54 9.60 3.16 -13.17
CA GLY A 54 9.22 2.00 -12.36
C GLY A 54 9.41 2.25 -10.86
N PHE A 55 10.48 2.92 -10.48
CA PHE A 55 10.73 3.35 -9.10
C PHE A 55 9.67 4.32 -8.60
N VAL A 56 9.33 5.35 -9.38
CA VAL A 56 8.27 6.31 -9.04
C VAL A 56 6.91 5.63 -8.96
N ALA A 57 6.59 4.71 -9.89
CA ALA A 57 5.33 3.97 -9.87
C ALA A 57 5.20 3.08 -8.62
N GLY A 58 6.25 2.31 -8.28
CA GLY A 58 6.27 1.48 -7.07
C GLY A 58 6.18 2.34 -5.81
N PHE A 59 6.93 3.44 -5.75
CA PHE A 59 6.92 4.35 -4.59
C PHE A 59 5.56 5.02 -4.39
N ARG A 60 4.88 5.44 -5.47
CA ARG A 60 3.50 5.96 -5.39
C ARG A 60 2.55 4.94 -4.78
N ARG A 61 2.70 3.65 -5.11
CA ARG A 61 1.84 2.60 -4.55
C ARG A 61 2.05 2.42 -3.06
N LEU A 62 3.31 2.47 -2.61
CA LEU A 62 3.67 2.39 -1.20
C LEU A 62 3.13 3.59 -0.40
N LEU A 63 3.22 4.80 -0.95
CA LEU A 63 2.69 6.03 -0.33
C LEU A 63 1.16 6.09 -0.33
N GLN A 64 0.51 5.41 -1.27
CA GLN A 64 -0.95 5.35 -1.35
C GLN A 64 -1.53 4.27 -0.44
N ILE A 65 -0.72 3.50 0.29
CA ILE A 65 -1.24 2.64 1.35
C ILE A 65 -1.94 3.58 2.33
N PRO A 66 -3.28 3.57 2.40
CA PRO A 66 -3.99 4.41 3.34
C PRO A 66 -3.54 3.90 4.69
N VAL A 67 -2.77 4.71 5.42
CA VAL A 67 -2.54 4.48 6.84
C VAL A 67 -3.95 4.35 7.41
N PRO A 68 -4.35 3.19 7.95
CA PRO A 68 -5.66 3.07 8.57
C PRO A 68 -5.65 4.09 9.71
N GLY A 69 -6.25 5.25 9.46
CA GLY A 69 -6.71 6.11 10.52
C GLY A 69 -7.61 5.25 11.38
N GLN A 70 -7.34 5.25 12.68
CA GLN A 70 -8.18 4.62 13.68
C GLN A 70 -9.60 5.19 13.57
N GLU A 71 -10.46 4.55 12.79
CA GLU A 71 -11.91 4.64 12.91
C GLU A 71 -12.32 3.28 13.52
N ASP A 72 -12.59 3.14 14.82
CA ASP A 72 -13.24 4.06 15.77
C ASP A 72 -12.42 4.32 17.04
N ARG A 73 -12.02 5.58 17.25
CA ARG A 73 -12.12 6.17 18.59
C ARG A 73 -13.29 7.15 18.60
N GLY A 74 -14.48 6.63 18.28
CA GLY A 74 -15.73 7.26 18.65
C GLY A 74 -15.91 7.13 20.15
N ASP A 75 -15.22 7.99 20.89
CA ASP A 75 -15.60 8.38 22.25
C ASP A 75 -16.94 9.11 22.15
N GLY A 76 -18.00 8.34 21.97
CA GLY A 76 -19.37 8.79 22.23
C GLY A 76 -19.58 8.72 23.72
N GLY A 77 -19.15 9.77 24.42
CA GLY A 77 -19.40 9.95 25.83
C GLY A 77 -20.89 9.95 26.12
N ASP A 78 -21.41 8.82 26.58
CA ASP A 78 -22.61 8.79 27.40
C ASP A 78 -22.20 9.11 28.85
N ARG A 79 -21.95 10.39 29.10
CA ARG A 79 -22.33 10.97 30.39
C ARG A 79 -23.82 11.33 30.28
N GLY A 80 -24.65 10.39 30.71
CA GLY A 80 -26.05 10.62 31.11
C GLY A 80 -26.20 10.18 32.58
N PRO A 81 -27.06 10.85 33.35
CA PRO A 81 -26.69 11.49 34.60
C PRO A 81 -26.65 10.57 35.83
N ASP A 82 -25.78 10.97 36.76
CA ASP A 82 -25.85 10.85 38.22
C ASP A 82 -27.18 10.32 38.80
N GLU A 83 -27.09 9.12 39.42
CA GLU A 83 -27.51 8.70 40.78
C GLU A 83 -28.87 9.17 41.36
N PRO A 84 -29.56 8.43 42.28
CA PRO A 84 -28.97 7.69 43.40
C PRO A 84 -29.68 6.38 43.82
N GLY A 85 -29.06 5.67 44.77
CA GLY A 85 -29.55 4.41 45.32
C GLY A 85 -30.95 4.44 45.95
N ALA A 86 -31.61 3.28 45.88
CA ALA A 86 -32.64 2.80 46.79
C ALA A 86 -32.76 1.27 46.64
#